data_AF-A0A965B9P0-F1
#
_entry.id   AF-A0A965B9P0-F1
#
_cell.length_a   1.000
_cell.length_b   1.000
_cell.length_c   1.000
_cell.angle_alpha   90.00
_cell.angle_beta   90.00
_cell.angle_gamma   90.00
#
_symmetry.space_group_name_H-M   'P 1'
#
loop_
_entity.id
_entity.type
_entity.pdbx_description
1 polymer ?
#
loop_
_entity_poly.entity_id
_entity_poly.type
_entity_poly.pdbx_seq_one_letter_code
_entity_poly.pdbx_strand_id
1 'polypeptide(L)' 'MASIAYLGPEGTFTEAAMLRMLAEDGLLGRRQDPAHTVPQPMESTPAALEAVRSGTADFACVPIENSIEGSVL' A
#
# COMPACT_ATOMS: atom_id res chain seq x y z
N MET A 1 10.84 8.85 -7.32
CA MET A 1 10.17 8.38 -6.10
C MET A 1 8.98 7.54 -6.53
N ALA A 2 8.72 6.40 -5.89
CA ALA A 2 7.56 5.58 -6.21
C ALA A 2 6.39 5.95 -5.29
N SER A 3 5.21 6.25 -5.83
CA SER A 3 4.01 6.50 -5.03
C SER A 3 3.26 5.21 -4.73
N ILE A 4 2.84 5.04 -3.47
CA ILE A 4 2.11 3.84 -3.04
C ILE A 4 0.82 4.27 -2.37
N ALA A 5 -0.30 3.97 -3.01
CA ALA A 5 -1.62 4.13 -2.44
C ALA A 5 -1.87 3.05 -1.37
N TYR A 6 -2.55 3.36 -0.29
CA TYR A 6 -2.91 2.36 0.72
C TYR A 6 -4.26 2.66 1.37
N LEU A 7 -4.87 1.65 1.98
CA LEU A 7 -6.07 1.83 2.79
C LEU A 7 -5.73 2.64 4.04
N GLY A 8 -6.09 3.92 4.01
CA GLY A 8 -5.82 4.89 5.05
C GLY A 8 -6.84 4.87 6.19
N PRO A 9 -6.74 5.83 7.13
CA PRO A 9 -5.76 6.93 7.20
C PRO A 9 -4.36 6.47 7.65
N GLU A 10 -3.48 7.41 8.01
CA GLU A 10 -2.24 7.12 8.73
C GLU A 10 -2.50 6.34 10.03
N GLY A 11 -1.55 5.47 10.41
CA GLY A 11 -1.64 4.61 11.58
C GLY A 11 -2.41 3.30 11.39
N THR A 12 -2.86 2.97 10.17
CA THR A 12 -3.54 1.69 9.90
C THR A 12 -2.58 0.50 9.85
N PHE A 13 -3.12 -0.71 10.03
CA PHE A 13 -2.36 -1.94 9.77
C PHE A 13 -1.88 -2.05 8.33
N THR A 14 -2.60 -1.47 7.37
CA THR A 14 -2.19 -1.44 5.96
C THR A 14 -0.95 -0.56 5.77
N GLU A 15 -0.90 0.61 6.42
CA GLU A 15 0.31 1.44 6.43
C GLU A 15 1.50 0.70 7.06
N ALA A 16 1.29 0.10 8.24
CA ALA A 16 2.34 -0.65 8.93
C ALA A 16 2.86 -1.82 8.08
N ALA A 17 1.97 -2.53 7.36
CA ALA A 17 2.33 -3.58 6.43
C ALA A 17 3.15 -3.04 5.26
N MET A 18 2.72 -1.94 4.63
CA MET A 18 3.44 -1.28 3.54
C MET A 18 4.85 -0.86 3.98
N LEU A 19 4.99 -0.18 5.12
CA LEU A 19 6.28 0.27 5.63
C LEU A 19 7.22 -0.90 5.92
N ARG A 20 6.69 -2.00 6.47
CA ARG A 20 7.47 -3.23 6.69
C ARG A 20 7.91 -3.86 5.37
N MET A 21 7.02 -3.93 4.38
CA MET A 21 7.33 -4.46 3.05
C MET A 21 8.37 -3.62 2.30
N LEU A 22 8.45 -2.31 2.56
CA LEU A 22 9.48 -1.42 2.01
C LEU A 22 10.83 -1.58 2.72
N ALA A 23 10.80 -1.83 4.03
CA ALA A 23 12.02 -2.07 4.82
C ALA A 23 12.67 -3.42 4.51
N GLU A 24 11.86 -4.42 4.12
CA GLU A 24 12.33 -5.72 3.64
C GLU A 24 12.60 -5.65 2.13
N ASP A 25 13.75 -6.16 1.66
CA ASP A 25 14.28 -6.05 0.29
C ASP A 25 13.40 -6.68 -0.84
N GLY A 26 12.16 -7.07 -0.53
CA GLY A 26 11.41 -8.06 -1.30
C GLY A 26 10.32 -7.54 -2.23
N LEU A 27 9.65 -6.42 -1.95
CA LEU A 27 8.36 -6.17 -2.62
C LEU A 27 8.47 -5.62 -4.05
N LEU A 28 9.53 -4.87 -4.37
CA LEU A 28 9.72 -4.20 -5.67
C LEU A 28 10.99 -4.63 -6.42
N GLY A 29 11.59 -5.76 -6.02
CA GLY A 29 12.81 -6.30 -6.62
C GLY A 29 14.06 -5.40 -6.47
N ARG A 30 13.96 -4.33 -5.68
CA ARG A 30 15.05 -3.41 -5.34
C ARG A 30 14.76 -2.88 -3.93
N ARG A 31 15.79 -2.83 -3.06
CA ARG A 31 15.79 -2.00 -1.85
C ARG A 31 15.37 -0.59 -2.23
N GLN A 32 14.12 -0.24 -1.96
CA GLN A 32 13.71 1.15 -2.04
C GLN A 32 14.08 1.77 -0.72
N ASP A 33 14.95 2.78 -0.76
CA ASP A 33 15.10 3.68 0.37
C ASP A 33 13.70 4.20 0.72
N PRO A 34 13.21 4.05 1.95
CA PRO A 34 11.92 4.62 2.37
C PRO A 34 11.81 6.12 2.06
N ALA A 35 12.94 6.84 2.00
CA ALA A 35 12.99 8.25 1.58
C ALA A 35 12.64 8.47 0.09
N HIS A 36 12.61 7.40 -0.71
CA HIS A 36 12.27 7.43 -2.13
C HIS A 36 10.85 6.92 -2.44
N THR A 37 10.03 6.68 -1.41
CA THR A 37 8.64 6.26 -1.55
C THR A 37 7.71 7.34 -1.02
N VAL A 38 6.58 7.58 -1.70
CA VAL A 38 5.56 8.56 -1.29
C VAL A 38 4.27 7.81 -0.94
N PRO A 39 3.96 7.61 0.36
CA PRO A 39 2.70 7.04 0.81
C PRO A 39 1.53 7.96 0.45
N GLN A 40 0.42 7.37 -0.03
CA GLN A 40 -0.81 8.09 -0.33
C GLN A 40 -2.01 7.39 0.33
N PRO A 41 -2.55 7.91 1.45
CA PRO A 41 -3.71 7.31 2.10
C PRO A 41 -4.95 7.48 1.23
N MET A 42 -5.75 6.43 1.12
CA MET A 42 -7.01 6.38 0.38
C MET A 42 -8.15 5.98 1.30
N GLU A 43 -9.36 6.48 1.01
CA GLU A 43 -10.55 6.25 1.84
C GLU A 43 -11.08 4.81 1.75
N SER A 44 -10.66 4.02 0.76
CA SER A 44 -11.11 2.65 0.56
C SER A 44 -10.14 1.81 -0.29
N THR A 45 -10.27 0.49 -0.22
CA THR A 45 -9.53 -0.45 -1.08
C THR A 45 -9.78 -0.20 -2.57
N PRO A 46 -11.04 -0.02 -3.05
CA PRO A 46 -11.30 0.36 -4.44
C PRO A 46 -10.60 1.67 -4.85
N ALA A 47 -10.57 2.68 -3.98
CA ALA A 47 -9.90 3.94 -4.28
C ALA A 47 -8.38 3.77 -4.45
N ALA A 48 -7.73 2.95 -3.62
CA ALA A 48 -6.30 2.63 -3.77
C ALA A 48 -6.00 1.88 -5.08
N LEU A 49 -6.87 0.94 -5.47
CA LEU A 49 -6.74 0.21 -6.73
C LEU A 49 -7.00 1.13 -7.95
N GLU A 50 -7.95 2.05 -7.85
CA GLU A 50 -8.22 3.04 -8.90
C GLU A 50 -7.07 4.04 -9.06
N ALA A 51 -6.37 4.38 -7.97
CA ALA A 51 -5.19 5.23 -8.04
C ALA A 51 -4.10 4.61 -8.95
N VAL A 52 -3.91 3.28 -8.87
CA VAL A 52 -3.00 2.55 -9.77
C VAL A 52 -3.54 2.51 -11.20
N ARG A 53 -4.84 2.22 -11.39
CA ARG A 53 -5.47 2.14 -12.72
C ARG A 53 -5.41 3.46 -13.49
N SER A 54 -5.57 4.57 -12.78
CA SER A 54 -5.52 5.93 -13.32
C SER A 54 -4.08 6.47 -13.50
N GLY A 55 -3.08 5.75 -12.99
CA GLY A 55 -1.68 6.19 -13.01
C GLY A 55 -1.35 7.31 -12.02
N THR A 56 -2.20 7.54 -11.02
CA THR A 56 -1.93 8.52 -9.94
C THR A 56 -1.05 7.93 -8.83
N ALA A 57 -1.03 6.60 -8.70
CA ALA A 57 -0.09 5.85 -7.87
C ALA A 57 0.67 4.78 -8.69
N ASP A 58 1.94 4.54 -8.36
CA ASP A 58 2.72 3.47 -9.00
C ASP A 58 2.31 2.08 -8.49
N PHE A 59 1.97 1.99 -7.20
CA PHE A 59 1.56 0.75 -6.53
C PHE A 59 0.41 0.98 -5.56
N ALA A 60 -0.22 -0.12 -5.11
CA ALA A 60 -1.19 -0.10 -4.03
C ALA A 60 -0.91 -1.21 -3.01
N CYS A 61 -0.98 -0.87 -1.71
CA CYS A 61 -1.02 -1.83 -0.60
C CYS A 61 -2.45 -1.91 -0.07
N VAL A 62 -3.09 -3.07 -0.24
CA VAL A 62 -4.48 -3.29 0.19
C VAL A 62 -4.62 -4.61 0.94
N PRO A 63 -5.47 -4.68 1.97
CA PRO A 63 -5.81 -5.94 2.61
C PRO A 63 -6.63 -6.81 1.64
N ILE A 64 -6.36 -8.12 1.62
CA ILE A 64 -7.10 -9.09 0.79
C ILE A 64 -7.85 -10.14 1.62
N GLU A 65 -7.36 -10.46 2.82
CA GLU A 65 -7.93 -11.49 3.69
C GLU A 65 -7.64 -11.18 5.16
N ASN A 66 -8.61 -11.49 6.02
CA ASN A 66 -8.50 -11.49 7.47
C ASN A 66 -8.77 -12.90 8.01
N SER A 67 -7.99 -13.35 9.00
CA SER A 67 -8.11 -14.71 9.54
C SER A 67 -9.41 -14.99 10.32
N ILE A 68 -10.16 -13.96 10.69
CA ILE A 68 -11.42 -14.05 11.44
C ILE A 68 -12.60 -13.90 10.49
N GLU A 69 -12.57 -12.89 9.62
CA GLU A 69 -13.71 -12.49 8.78
C GLU A 69 -13.62 -13.00 7.34
N GLY A 70 -12.46 -13.52 6.91
CA GLY A 70 -12.24 -14.02 5.54
C GLY A 70 -11.86 -12.91 4.57
N SER A 71 -12.30 -13.03 3.31
CA SER A 71 -11.96 -12.08 2.24
C SER A 71 -12.37 -10.64 2.57
N VAL A 72 -11.49 -9.69 2.24
CA VAL A 72 -11.79 -8.25 2.33
C VAL A 72 -12.35 -7.78 0.99
N LEU A 73 -13.58 -7.27 1.00
CA LEU A 73 -14.32 -6.80 -0.19
C LEU A 73 -14.15 -5.30 -0.43
#